data_AF-A0A3C0UGP9-F1
#
_entry.id   AF-A0A3C0UGP9-F1
#
_cell.length_a   1.000
_cell.length_b   1.000
_cell.length_c   1.000
_cell.angle_alpha   90.00
_cell.angle_beta   90.00
_cell.angle_gamma   90.00
#
_symmetry.space_group_name_H-M   'P 1'
#
loop_
_entity.id
_entity.type
_entity.pdbx_description
1 polymer ?
#
loop_
_entity_poly.entity_id
_entity_poly.type
_entity_poly.pdbx_seq_one_letter_code
_entity_poly.pdbx_strand_id
1 'polypeptide(L)'
;YGSLTKDTELLTEYVRHALSRQISKQHVQNNTLTCLTVDPQLENTINGAVQRTEQGSYVALEPQVMQAIVASLSSELPKLTNLGYQPLVLTSPAVRVHFRKLTERVAPNLTVLSYAEIEPKIEVQALGMVKL
;
A
#
# COMPACT_ATOMS: atom_id res chain seq x y z
N TYR A 1 22.48 -2.72 0.85
CA TYR A 1 21.57 -3.36 1.84
C TYR A 1 21.80 -4.86 2.03
N GLY A 2 22.23 -5.65 1.01
CA GLY A 2 22.39 -7.11 1.15
C GLY A 2 23.49 -7.63 2.10
N SER A 3 24.36 -6.74 2.60
CA SER A 3 25.31 -7.02 3.69
C SER A 3 24.72 -6.79 5.09
N LEU A 4 23.61 -6.06 5.20
CA LEU A 4 22.97 -5.67 6.47
C LEU A 4 21.83 -6.60 6.86
N THR A 5 21.14 -7.18 5.89
CA THR A 5 20.03 -8.12 6.10
C THR A 5 19.93 -9.11 4.96
N LYS A 6 19.40 -10.30 5.26
CA LYS A 6 19.00 -11.33 4.29
C LYS A 6 17.48 -11.43 4.13
N ASP A 7 16.73 -10.58 4.82
CA ASP A 7 15.29 -10.46 4.67
C ASP A 7 14.95 -9.91 3.28
N THR A 8 14.37 -10.75 2.44
CA THR A 8 14.03 -10.43 1.05
C THR A 8 12.91 -9.40 0.94
N GLU A 9 12.00 -9.32 1.91
CA GLU A 9 10.92 -8.34 1.92
C GLU A 9 11.50 -6.95 2.16
N LEU A 10 12.35 -6.82 3.18
CA LEU A 10 13.02 -5.56 3.48
C LEU A 10 13.95 -5.11 2.34
N LEU A 11 14.72 -6.04 1.76
CA LEU A 11 15.55 -5.74 0.59
C LEU A 11 14.71 -5.27 -0.61
N THR A 12 13.53 -5.87 -0.81
CA THR A 12 12.61 -5.47 -1.89
C THR A 12 12.11 -4.05 -1.67
N GLU A 13 11.70 -3.68 -0.45
CA GLU A 13 11.26 -2.31 -0.17
C GLU A 13 12.38 -1.27 -0.37
N TYR A 14 13.64 -1.60 -0.04
CA TYR A 14 14.78 -0.72 -0.34
C TYR A 14 14.99 -0.53 -1.85
N VAL A 15 14.87 -1.60 -2.63
CA VAL A 15 14.97 -1.51 -4.09
C VAL A 15 13.81 -0.69 -4.65
N ARG A 16 12.59 -0.90 -4.17
CA ARG A 16 11.42 -0.13 -4.60
C ARG A 16 11.57 1.36 -4.27
N HIS A 17 12.06 1.71 -3.09
CA HIS A 17 12.40 3.09 -2.75
C HIS A 17 13.47 3.67 -3.69
N ALA A 18 14.55 2.94 -3.96
CA ALA A 18 15.57 3.38 -4.93
C ALA A 18 15.00 3.58 -6.36
N LEU A 19 13.90 2.90 -6.68
CA LEU A 19 13.18 3.01 -7.95
C LEU A 19 11.99 3.99 -7.90
N SER A 20 11.88 4.84 -6.88
CA SER A 20 10.76 5.80 -6.72
C SER A 20 10.48 6.62 -7.99
N ARG A 21 11.51 7.12 -8.67
CA ARG A 21 11.38 7.83 -9.95
C ARG A 21 10.67 7.00 -11.03
N GLN A 22 11.01 5.71 -11.13
CA GLN A 22 10.43 4.82 -12.13
C GLN A 22 9.02 4.38 -11.74
N ILE A 23 8.81 4.00 -10.47
CA ILE A 23 7.51 3.55 -9.97
C ILE A 23 6.49 4.68 -10.06
N SER A 24 6.82 5.86 -9.53
CA SER A 24 5.90 6.99 -9.55
C SER A 24 5.50 7.41 -10.97
N LYS A 25 6.45 7.44 -11.92
CA LYS A 25 6.19 7.75 -13.34
C LYS A 25 5.16 6.81 -13.98
N GLN A 26 5.03 5.56 -13.52
CA GLN A 26 4.06 4.60 -14.06
C GLN A 26 2.61 4.91 -13.65
N HIS A 27 2.41 5.69 -12.58
CA HIS A 27 1.09 5.88 -11.98
C HIS A 27 0.61 7.34 -11.96
N VAL A 28 1.46 8.30 -12.32
CA VAL A 28 1.09 9.72 -12.40
C VAL A 28 0.52 10.12 -13.75
N GLN A 29 -0.41 11.07 -13.72
CA GLN A 29 -0.90 11.80 -14.87
C GLN A 29 -0.73 13.29 -14.61
N ASN A 30 -0.10 14.02 -15.52
CA ASN A 30 0.18 15.46 -15.36
C ASN A 30 0.88 15.83 -14.03
N ASN A 31 1.81 14.98 -13.58
CA ASN A 31 2.54 15.13 -12.31
C ASN A 31 1.67 15.02 -11.04
N THR A 32 0.44 14.50 -11.18
CA THR A 32 -0.47 14.19 -10.08
C THR A 32 -0.67 12.67 -9.97
N LEU A 33 -0.58 12.14 -8.76
CA LEU A 33 -0.95 10.77 -8.41
C LEU A 33 -2.34 10.78 -7.78
N THR A 34 -3.35 10.33 -8.53
CA THR A 34 -4.71 10.17 -8.00
C THR A 34 -4.86 8.79 -7.38
N CYS A 35 -5.21 8.71 -6.09
CA CYS A 35 -5.23 7.46 -5.35
C CYS A 35 -6.24 7.46 -4.20
N LEU A 36 -6.39 6.30 -3.53
CA LEU A 36 -6.89 6.22 -2.17
C LEU A 36 -5.70 6.24 -1.21
N THR A 37 -5.93 6.59 0.06
CA THR A 37 -4.95 6.44 1.14
C THR A 37 -5.40 5.42 2.17
N VAL A 38 -4.50 4.96 3.04
CA VAL A 38 -4.87 4.16 4.22
C VAL A 38 -4.98 5.09 5.43
N ASP A 39 -6.02 4.90 6.24
CA ASP A 39 -6.21 5.65 7.48
C ASP A 39 -5.08 5.36 8.50
N PRO A 40 -4.52 6.37 9.19
CA PRO A 40 -3.45 6.15 10.16
C PRO A 40 -3.79 5.17 11.30
N GLN A 41 -5.05 5.10 11.74
CA GLN A 41 -5.49 4.12 12.74
C GLN A 41 -5.48 2.70 12.17
N LEU A 42 -5.88 2.54 10.91
CA LEU A 42 -5.77 1.27 10.21
C LEU A 42 -4.28 0.86 10.01
N GLU A 43 -3.41 1.80 9.66
CA GLU A 43 -1.97 1.55 9.57
C GLU A 43 -1.39 1.06 10.91
N ASN A 44 -1.77 1.70 12.02
CA ASN A 44 -1.36 1.28 13.36
C ASN A 44 -1.88 -0.12 13.71
N THR A 45 -3.13 -0.42 13.35
CA THR A 45 -3.73 -1.74 13.55
C THR A 45 -2.96 -2.82 12.79
N ILE A 46 -2.63 -2.56 11.53
CA ILE A 46 -1.85 -3.50 10.71
C ILE A 46 -0.44 -3.68 11.29
N ASN A 47 0.25 -2.59 11.63
CA ASN A 47 1.60 -2.65 12.22
C ASN A 47 1.62 -3.43 13.54
N GLY A 48 0.63 -3.21 14.41
CA GLY A 48 0.51 -3.94 15.68
C GLY A 48 0.20 -5.43 15.51
N ALA A 49 -0.36 -5.82 14.37
CA ALA A 49 -0.69 -7.20 14.03
C ALA A 49 0.44 -7.94 13.27
N VAL A 50 1.56 -7.28 12.98
CA VAL A 50 2.70 -7.91 12.31
C VAL A 50 3.40 -8.88 13.25
N GLN A 51 3.46 -10.14 12.85
CA GLN A 51 4.22 -11.19 13.50
C GLN A 51 5.46 -11.51 12.67
N ARG A 52 6.62 -11.53 13.34
CA ARG A 52 7.91 -11.84 12.70
C ARG A 52 8.30 -13.28 13.02
N THR A 53 8.67 -14.02 11.99
CA THR A 53 9.15 -15.40 12.07
C THR A 53 10.50 -15.53 11.37
N GLU A 54 11.17 -16.67 11.54
CA GLU A 54 12.42 -16.98 10.82
C GLU A 54 12.22 -17.03 9.29
N GLN A 55 11.00 -17.29 8.83
CA GLN A 55 10.65 -17.41 7.41
C GLN A 55 10.12 -16.10 6.80
N GLY A 56 10.04 -15.03 7.60
CA GLY A 56 9.53 -13.72 7.18
C GLY A 56 8.41 -13.20 8.07
N SER A 57 7.74 -12.15 7.59
CA SER A 57 6.68 -11.46 8.33
C SER A 57 5.29 -11.77 7.78
N TYR A 58 4.30 -11.89 8.68
CA TYR A 58 2.90 -12.01 8.30
C TYR A 58 2.02 -11.13 9.20
N VAL A 59 0.81 -10.83 8.75
CA VAL A 59 -0.15 -10.02 9.51
C VAL A 59 -1.22 -10.93 10.09
N ALA A 60 -1.37 -10.92 11.41
CA ALA A 60 -2.39 -11.67 12.14
C ALA A 60 -3.54 -10.75 12.53
N LEU A 61 -4.43 -10.44 11.59
CA LEU A 61 -5.64 -9.65 11.86
C LEU A 61 -6.80 -10.53 12.28
N GLU A 62 -7.66 -9.98 13.15
CA GLU A 62 -8.96 -10.56 13.42
C GLU A 62 -9.83 -10.58 12.16
N PRO A 63 -10.65 -11.62 11.93
CA PRO A 63 -11.50 -11.71 10.74
C PRO A 63 -12.41 -10.50 10.50
N GLN A 64 -12.90 -9.87 11.58
CA GLN A 64 -13.76 -8.68 11.50
C GLN A 64 -13.01 -7.48 10.91
N VAL A 65 -11.74 -7.28 11.31
CA VAL A 65 -10.89 -6.21 10.77
C VAL A 65 -10.61 -6.45 9.29
N MET A 66 -10.33 -7.70 8.90
CA MET A 66 -10.13 -8.03 7.48
C MET A 66 -11.41 -7.77 6.66
N GLN A 67 -12.58 -8.13 7.17
CA GLN A 67 -13.86 -7.85 6.50
C GLN A 67 -14.11 -6.35 6.36
N ALA A 68 -13.80 -5.54 7.38
CA ALA A 68 -13.91 -4.08 7.31
C ALA A 68 -12.99 -3.48 6.24
N ILE A 69 -11.75 -3.94 6.14
CA ILE A 69 -10.81 -3.53 5.08
C ILE A 69 -11.39 -3.84 3.69
N VAL A 70 -11.92 -5.06 3.48
CA VAL A 70 -12.51 -5.46 2.20
C VAL A 70 -13.74 -4.62 1.85
N ALA A 71 -14.62 -4.38 2.83
CA ALA A 71 -15.81 -3.57 2.64
C ALA A 71 -15.45 -2.12 2.28
N SER A 72 -14.47 -1.54 2.99
CA SER A 72 -13.97 -0.19 2.70
C SER A 72 -13.31 -0.10 1.33
N LEU A 73 -12.47 -1.07 0.94
CA LEU A 73 -11.92 -1.11 -0.42
C LEU A 73 -13.02 -1.20 -1.49
N SER A 74 -14.04 -2.01 -1.26
CA SER A 74 -15.13 -2.22 -2.22
C SER A 74 -15.98 -0.96 -2.42
N SER A 75 -16.12 -0.12 -1.40
CA SER A 75 -16.84 1.15 -1.50
C SER A 75 -15.98 2.31 -2.03
N GLU A 76 -14.68 2.31 -1.75
CA GLU A 76 -13.78 3.40 -2.12
C GLU A 76 -13.17 3.23 -3.52
N LEU A 77 -12.82 2.01 -3.95
CA LEU A 77 -12.21 1.78 -5.26
C LEU A 77 -13.05 2.27 -6.45
N PRO A 78 -14.39 2.14 -6.45
CA PRO A 78 -15.23 2.70 -7.51
C PRO A 78 -15.03 4.21 -7.73
N LYS A 79 -14.64 4.98 -6.70
CA LYS A 79 -14.38 6.43 -6.85
C LYS A 79 -13.21 6.72 -7.80
N LEU A 80 -12.21 5.84 -7.83
CA LEU A 80 -11.11 5.91 -8.79
C LEU A 80 -11.53 5.35 -10.15
N THR A 81 -12.06 4.13 -10.15
CA THR A 81 -12.28 3.39 -11.41
C THR A 81 -13.40 4.00 -12.26
N ASN A 82 -14.43 4.59 -11.65
CA ASN A 82 -15.51 5.27 -12.38
C ASN A 82 -15.01 6.54 -13.08
N LEU A 83 -13.90 7.13 -12.61
CA LEU A 83 -13.23 8.25 -13.24
C LEU A 83 -12.15 7.81 -14.25
N GLY A 84 -12.01 6.50 -14.49
CA GLY A 84 -11.02 5.93 -15.41
C GLY A 84 -9.61 5.76 -14.83
N TYR A 85 -9.42 5.99 -13.53
CA TYR A 85 -8.13 5.75 -12.87
C TYR A 85 -7.94 4.27 -12.53
N GLN A 86 -6.68 3.83 -12.52
CA GLN A 86 -6.32 2.51 -12.02
C GLN A 86 -6.55 2.44 -10.51
N PRO A 87 -6.98 1.29 -9.97
CA PRO A 87 -7.15 1.11 -8.53
C PRO A 87 -5.77 1.19 -7.84
N LEU A 88 -5.56 2.25 -7.06
CA LEU A 88 -4.30 2.52 -6.37
C LEU A 88 -4.54 2.98 -4.94
N VAL A 89 -3.83 2.37 -4.00
CA VAL A 89 -3.78 2.77 -2.60
C VAL A 89 -2.35 3.21 -2.24
N LEU A 90 -2.25 4.33 -1.54
CA LEU A 90 -1.02 4.89 -0.99
C LEU A 90 -1.01 4.73 0.54
N THR A 91 0.10 4.25 1.09
CA THR A 91 0.28 3.98 2.54
C THR A 91 1.68 4.34 3.02
N SER A 92 1.96 4.24 4.31
CA SER A 92 3.31 4.36 4.85
C SER A 92 4.23 3.22 4.39
N PRO A 93 5.56 3.47 4.29
CA PRO A 93 6.53 2.44 3.91
C PRO A 93 6.50 1.20 4.81
N ALA A 94 6.22 1.37 6.10
CA ALA A 94 6.16 0.27 7.05
C ALA A 94 5.00 -0.70 6.78
N VAL A 95 3.89 -0.20 6.23
CA VAL A 95 2.64 -0.95 6.06
C VAL A 95 2.49 -1.52 4.65
N ARG A 96 3.17 -0.96 3.64
CA ARG A 96 2.97 -1.28 2.22
C ARG A 96 2.94 -2.77 1.87
N VAL A 97 3.98 -3.51 2.27
CA VAL A 97 4.08 -4.95 1.98
C VAL A 97 2.97 -5.74 2.68
N HIS A 98 2.65 -5.36 3.92
CA HIS A 98 1.62 -5.99 4.74
C HIS A 98 0.22 -5.75 4.16
N PHE A 99 -0.09 -4.51 3.80
CA PHE A 99 -1.36 -4.18 3.15
C PHE A 99 -1.52 -4.91 1.82
N ARG A 100 -0.47 -4.95 0.99
CA ARG A 100 -0.49 -5.72 -0.25
C ARG A 100 -0.81 -7.19 -0.02
N LYS A 101 -0.14 -7.86 0.93
CA LYS A 101 -0.40 -9.27 1.28
C LYS A 101 -1.83 -9.51 1.76
N LEU A 102 -2.39 -8.59 2.55
CA LEU A 102 -3.77 -8.67 3.01
C LEU A 102 -4.77 -8.59 1.85
N THR A 103 -4.51 -7.68 0.90
CA THR A 103 -5.49 -7.35 -0.15
C THR A 103 -5.31 -8.13 -1.45
N GLU A 104 -4.19 -8.82 -1.67
CA GLU A 104 -3.87 -9.41 -2.98
C GLU A 104 -4.88 -10.47 -3.47
N ARG A 105 -5.48 -11.23 -2.55
CA ARG A 105 -6.46 -12.27 -2.89
C ARG A 105 -7.82 -11.69 -3.27
N VAL A 106 -8.21 -10.59 -2.64
CA VAL A 106 -9.52 -9.95 -2.80
C VAL A 106 -9.51 -8.88 -3.89
N ALA A 107 -8.38 -8.23 -4.09
CA ALA A 107 -8.17 -7.16 -5.07
C ALA A 107 -6.85 -7.38 -5.82
N PRO A 108 -6.77 -8.39 -6.71
CA PRO A 108 -5.53 -8.76 -7.39
C PRO A 108 -4.95 -7.62 -8.23
N ASN A 109 -5.82 -6.80 -8.84
CA ASN A 109 -5.45 -5.66 -9.67
C ASN A 109 -5.13 -4.39 -8.87
N LEU A 110 -5.26 -4.41 -7.54
CA LEU A 110 -4.96 -3.25 -6.69
C LEU A 110 -3.46 -2.99 -6.65
N THR A 111 -3.06 -1.80 -7.10
CA THR A 111 -1.71 -1.28 -6.90
C THR A 111 -1.59 -0.72 -5.48
N VAL A 112 -0.56 -1.15 -4.75
CA VAL A 112 -0.27 -0.66 -3.40
C VAL A 112 1.12 -0.04 -3.38
N LEU A 113 1.16 1.29 -3.25
CA LEU A 113 2.39 2.07 -3.18
C LEU A 113 2.61 2.65 -1.78
N SER A 114 3.85 2.99 -1.47
CA SER A 114 4.20 3.76 -0.29
C SER A 114 4.61 5.20 -0.63
N TYR A 115 4.53 6.11 0.34
CA TYR A 115 5.06 7.47 0.17
C TYR A 115 6.56 7.51 -0.20
N ALA A 116 7.35 6.49 0.16
CA ALA A 116 8.76 6.40 -0.21
C ALA A 116 8.97 6.08 -1.71
N GLU A 117 7.92 5.69 -2.42
CA GLU A 117 7.98 5.35 -3.84
C GLU A 117 7.54 6.52 -4.74
N ILE A 118 7.17 7.66 -4.15
CA ILE A 118 6.66 8.84 -4.85
C ILE A 118 7.73 9.93 -4.86
N GLU A 119 8.05 10.49 -6.03
CA GLU A 119 8.98 11.63 -6.11
C GLU A 119 8.41 12.85 -5.36
N PRO A 120 9.22 13.61 -4.61
CA PRO A 120 8.74 14.76 -3.82
C PRO A 120 7.99 15.85 -4.59
N LYS A 121 8.23 15.94 -5.91
CA LYS A 121 7.60 16.92 -6.81
C LYS A 121 6.19 16.51 -7.26
N ILE A 122 5.78 15.26 -7.04
CA ILE A 122 4.48 14.74 -7.49
C ILE A 122 3.42 15.17 -6.49
N GLU A 123 2.33 15.73 -7.01
CA GLU A 123 1.17 16.07 -6.20
C GLU A 123 0.34 14.80 -5.92
N VAL A 124 0.01 14.55 -4.66
CA VAL A 124 -0.85 13.42 -4.29
C VAL A 124 -2.28 13.93 -4.13
N GLN A 125 -3.19 13.38 -4.92
CA GLN A 125 -4.62 13.67 -4.86
C GLN A 125 -5.38 12.44 -4.33
N ALA A 126 -5.72 12.48 -3.04
CA ALA A 126 -6.52 11.43 -2.41
C ALA A 126 -8.01 11.64 -2.69
N LEU A 127 -8.67 10.67 -3.34
CA LEU A 127 -10.12 10.69 -3.58
C LEU A 127 -10.93 10.01 -2.47
N GLY A 128 -10.23 9.40 -1.52
CA GLY A 128 -10.83 8.60 -0.47
C GLY A 128 -9.79 7.92 0.39
N MET A 129 -10.27 7.20 1.40
CA MET A 129 -9.41 6.58 2.40
C MET A 129 -10.00 5.24 2.84
N VAL A 130 -9.15 4.22 2.89
CA VAL A 130 -9.48 2.91 3.44
C VAL A 130 -9.38 2.99 4.96
N LYS A 131 -10.46 2.62 5.65
CA LYS A 131 -10.59 2.71 7.11
C LYS A 131 -11.46 1.59 7.66
N LEU A 132 -11.44 1.44 8.99
CA LEU A 132 -12.29 0.50 9.72
C LEU A 132 -13.70 1.08 9.96
#